data_AF-A0A9P8Q6P6-F1
#
_entry.id   AF-A0A9P8Q6P6-F1
#
_cell.length_a   1.000
_cell.length_b   1.000
_cell.length_c   1.000
_cell.angle_alpha   90.00
_cell.angle_beta   90.00
_cell.angle_gamma   90.00
#
_symmetry.space_group_name_H-M   'P 1'
#
loop_
_entity.id
_entity.type
_entity.pdbx_description
1 polymer ?
#
loop_
_entity_poly.entity_id
_entity_poly.type
_entity_poly.pdbx_seq_one_letter_code
_entity_poly.pdbx_strand_id
1 'polypeptide(L)'
;MLRKTKVLLQTSIRFQSTIGKPFTSKQSLIDFIQTPKVQIHETLVQTLTPIEISDSQLIKLMKLSSLQIPETEEQLQRYKIPLMQQIGFLSKIHNLKPEIFSYNYNQPNHYTKGLKLNDILTKIKQQTQDLSKGESESKAELLELATYTKNNHYIVKEGLLKNK
;
A
#
# COMPACT_ATOMS: atom_id res chain seq x y z
N MET A 1 6.54 11.88 54.22
CA MET A 1 7.30 11.82 52.94
C MET A 1 6.29 11.67 51.80
N LEU A 2 5.81 12.79 51.23
CA LEU A 2 4.72 12.81 50.23
C LEU A 2 5.33 12.79 48.83
N ARG A 3 5.22 11.66 48.11
CA ARG A 3 5.59 11.57 46.69
C ARG A 3 4.49 12.20 45.84
N LYS A 4 4.77 13.38 45.29
CA LYS A 4 3.93 14.00 44.24
C LYS A 4 4.10 13.19 42.95
N THR A 5 3.11 12.37 42.62
CA THR A 5 2.96 11.80 41.27
C THR A 5 2.58 12.93 40.31
N LYS A 6 3.54 13.35 39.47
CA LYS A 6 3.25 14.17 38.29
C LYS A 6 2.40 13.32 37.35
N VAL A 7 1.10 13.60 37.28
CA VAL A 7 0.24 13.12 36.21
C VAL A 7 0.62 13.90 34.96
N LEU A 8 1.38 13.26 34.06
CA LEU A 8 1.56 13.71 32.69
C LEU A 8 0.21 13.54 31.98
N LEU A 9 -0.55 14.63 31.91
CA LEU A 9 -1.69 14.75 31.00
C LEU A 9 -1.17 14.65 29.57
N GLN A 10 -1.14 13.43 29.02
CA GLN A 10 -1.05 13.23 27.58
C GLN A 10 -2.37 13.72 26.98
N THR A 11 -2.37 14.93 26.45
CA THR A 11 -3.45 15.44 25.62
C THR A 11 -3.39 14.74 24.27
N SER A 12 -4.29 13.78 24.06
CA SER A 12 -4.56 13.16 22.76
C SER A 12 -5.17 14.21 21.84
N ILE A 13 -4.37 14.75 20.90
CA ILE A 13 -4.85 15.63 19.84
C ILE A 13 -5.59 14.76 18.82
N ARG A 14 -6.93 14.70 18.94
CA ARG A 14 -7.81 14.11 17.93
C ARG A 14 -7.99 15.10 16.79
N PHE A 15 -7.47 14.79 15.60
CA PHE A 15 -7.80 15.54 14.38
C PHE A 15 -9.22 15.16 13.93
N GLN A 16 -10.22 15.90 14.38
CA GLN A 16 -11.59 15.77 13.91
C GLN A 16 -11.79 16.66 12.68
N SER A 17 -12.36 16.11 11.61
CA SER A 17 -12.88 16.92 10.51
C SER A 17 -13.98 17.82 11.06
N THR A 18 -13.87 19.13 10.84
CA THR A 18 -14.87 20.11 11.25
C THR A 18 -15.48 20.78 10.04
N ILE A 19 -16.81 20.90 10.04
CA ILE A 19 -17.53 21.68 9.03
C ILE A 19 -17.67 23.10 9.59
N GLY A 20 -17.15 24.08 8.85
CA GLY A 20 -17.27 25.49 9.20
C GLY A 20 -18.69 26.03 9.02
N LYS A 21 -18.94 27.25 9.52
CA LYS A 21 -20.19 27.98 9.23
C LYS A 21 -20.28 28.32 7.74
N PRO A 22 -21.50 28.41 7.17
CA PRO A 22 -21.68 28.84 5.79
C PRO A 22 -21.15 30.26 5.58
N PHE A 23 -20.56 30.51 4.41
CA PHE A 23 -20.09 31.84 4.02
C PHE A 23 -21.30 32.77 3.79
N THR A 24 -21.23 33.97 4.36
CA THR A 24 -22.33 34.96 4.30
C THR A 24 -22.21 35.90 3.09
N SER A 25 -21.03 35.99 2.47
CA SER A 25 -20.78 36.86 1.30
C SER A 25 -19.57 36.39 0.49
N LYS A 26 -19.43 36.87 -0.76
CA LYS A 26 -18.23 36.64 -1.58
C LYS A 26 -16.95 37.15 -0.91
N GLN A 27 -17.03 38.25 -0.18
CA GLN A 27 -15.89 38.80 0.57
C GLN A 27 -15.42 37.83 1.66
N SER A 28 -16.36 37.23 2.40
CA SER A 28 -16.02 36.25 3.45
C SER A 28 -15.28 35.00 2.94
N LEU A 29 -15.51 34.63 1.66
CA LEU A 29 -14.76 33.57 1.00
C LEU A 29 -13.33 34.01 0.65
N ILE A 30 -13.17 35.22 0.10
CA ILE A 30 -11.86 35.78 -0.28
C ILE A 30 -10.97 35.89 0.97
N ASP A 31 -11.52 36.43 2.07
CA ASP A 31 -10.80 36.57 3.34
C ASP A 31 -10.37 35.20 3.90
N PHE A 32 -11.21 34.17 3.75
CA PHE A 32 -10.89 32.80 4.18
C PHE A 32 -9.76 32.14 3.36
N ILE A 33 -9.71 32.41 2.05
CA ILE A 33 -8.64 31.92 1.16
C ILE A 33 -7.33 32.64 1.46
N GLN A 34 -7.40 33.94 1.76
CA GLN A 34 -6.22 34.77 2.09
C GLN A 34 -5.70 34.53 3.51
N THR A 35 -6.43 33.79 4.35
CA THR A 35 -5.98 33.45 5.70
C THR A 35 -4.66 32.68 5.63
N PRO A 36 -3.58 33.13 6.29
CA PRO A 36 -2.31 32.43 6.33
C PRO A 36 -2.49 31.02 6.91
N LYS A 37 -2.28 30.01 6.07
CA LYS A 37 -2.34 28.60 6.44
C LYS A 37 -1.06 27.94 5.94
N VAL A 38 -0.52 27.02 6.73
CA VAL A 38 0.61 26.19 6.31
C VAL A 38 0.18 25.42 5.07
N GLN A 39 0.90 25.61 3.98
CA GLN A 39 0.60 24.92 2.74
C GLN A 39 1.05 23.46 2.83
N ILE A 40 0.37 22.58 2.08
CA ILE A 40 0.69 21.15 2.08
C ILE A 40 2.15 20.93 1.63
N HIS A 41 2.61 21.67 0.61
CA HIS A 41 3.99 21.56 0.14
C HIS A 41 5.00 22.01 1.20
N GLU A 42 4.72 23.06 1.98
CA GLU A 42 5.58 23.51 3.08
C GLU A 42 5.69 22.43 4.17
N THR A 43 4.59 21.74 4.45
CA THR A 43 4.55 20.62 5.41
C THR A 43 5.29 19.40 4.88
N LEU A 44 5.15 19.10 3.58
CA LEU A 44 5.76 17.94 2.94
C LEU A 44 7.21 18.15 2.52
N VAL A 45 7.77 19.37 2.51
CA VAL A 45 9.17 19.62 2.12
C VAL A 45 10.13 19.54 3.31
N GLN A 46 9.62 19.51 4.56
CA GLN A 46 10.48 19.42 5.75
C GLN A 46 11.36 18.16 5.74
N THR A 47 12.62 18.39 6.15
CA THR A 47 13.80 17.52 6.15
C THR A 47 13.52 16.04 5.95
N LEU A 48 13.87 15.54 4.77
CA LEU A 48 14.03 14.10 4.53
C LEU A 48 15.14 13.61 5.46
N THR A 49 14.80 12.73 6.41
CA THR A 49 15.82 11.91 7.06
C THR A 49 16.55 11.15 5.96
N PRO A 50 17.87 11.28 5.80
CA PRO A 50 18.58 10.56 4.76
C PRO A 50 18.41 9.07 5.02
N ILE A 51 17.71 8.39 4.12
CA ILE A 51 17.56 6.94 4.14
C ILE A 51 18.62 6.39 3.22
N GLU A 52 19.58 5.68 3.79
CA GLU A 52 20.59 4.98 3.03
C GLU A 52 20.13 3.54 2.75
N ILE A 53 20.25 3.17 1.48
CA ILE A 53 20.03 1.80 1.01
C ILE A 53 21.39 1.28 0.55
N SER A 54 21.80 0.10 0.98
CA SER A 54 23.02 -0.51 0.45
C SER A 54 22.78 -1.10 -0.93
N ASP A 55 23.82 -1.23 -1.74
CA ASP A 55 23.72 -1.84 -3.07
C ASP A 55 23.22 -3.29 -3.00
N SER A 56 23.66 -4.02 -1.97
CA SER A 56 23.18 -5.38 -1.68
C SER A 56 21.68 -5.44 -1.37
N GLN A 57 21.11 -4.43 -0.69
CA GLN A 57 19.68 -4.35 -0.43
C GLN A 57 18.90 -4.06 -1.72
N LEU A 58 19.39 -3.15 -2.55
CA LEU A 58 18.77 -2.85 -3.84
C LEU A 58 18.78 -4.08 -4.75
N ILE A 59 19.92 -4.76 -4.87
CA ILE A 59 20.04 -6.00 -5.66
C ILE A 59 19.08 -7.08 -5.13
N LYS A 60 18.94 -7.21 -3.81
CA LYS A 60 17.99 -8.15 -3.20
C LYS A 60 16.55 -7.80 -3.57
N LEU A 61 16.16 -6.53 -3.53
CA LEU A 61 14.83 -6.07 -3.94
C LEU A 61 14.58 -6.34 -5.43
N MET A 62 15.56 -6.09 -6.30
CA MET A 62 15.43 -6.37 -7.73
C MET A 62 15.26 -7.86 -8.01
N LYS A 63 15.99 -8.73 -7.30
CA LYS A 63 15.81 -10.18 -7.38
C LYS A 63 14.41 -10.63 -6.94
N LEU A 64 13.87 -10.07 -5.86
CA LEU A 64 12.50 -10.37 -5.40
C LEU A 64 11.44 -9.96 -6.42
N SER A 65 11.68 -8.86 -7.13
CA SER A 65 10.81 -8.36 -8.20
C SER A 65 11.06 -9.02 -9.56
N SER A 66 11.95 -10.01 -9.64
CA SER A 66 12.39 -10.65 -10.91
C SER A 66 12.88 -9.64 -11.96
N LEU A 67 13.49 -8.54 -11.52
CA LEU A 67 14.08 -7.52 -12.38
C LEU A 67 15.55 -7.86 -12.70
N GLN A 68 16.01 -7.40 -13.86
CA GLN A 68 17.41 -7.53 -14.26
C GLN A 68 18.31 -6.73 -13.32
N ILE A 69 19.43 -7.33 -12.92
CA ILE A 69 20.40 -6.70 -12.04
C ILE A 69 21.28 -5.75 -12.89
N PRO A 70 21.47 -4.49 -12.48
CA PRO A 70 22.36 -3.56 -13.16
C PRO A 70 23.78 -4.11 -13.30
N GLU A 71 24.38 -3.91 -14.47
CA GLU A 71 25.77 -4.32 -14.73
C GLU A 71 26.78 -3.21 -14.40
N THR A 72 26.31 -1.97 -14.32
CA THR A 72 27.14 -0.80 -14.03
C THR A 72 26.64 -0.03 -12.81
N GLU A 73 27.57 0.65 -12.15
CA GLU A 73 27.28 1.52 -10.99
C GLU A 73 26.29 2.63 -11.36
N GLU A 74 26.42 3.23 -12.55
CA GLU A 74 25.51 4.28 -13.01
C GLU A 74 24.06 3.80 -13.12
N GLN A 75 23.86 2.60 -13.66
CA GLN A 75 22.54 1.97 -13.74
C GLN A 75 21.98 1.68 -12.34
N LEU A 76 22.84 1.23 -11.42
CA LEU A 76 22.46 0.97 -10.04
C LEU A 76 21.98 2.26 -9.35
N GLN A 77 22.74 3.35 -9.49
CA GLN A 77 22.40 4.66 -8.94
C GLN A 77 21.09 5.22 -9.50
N ARG A 78 20.80 4.95 -10.78
CA ARG A 78 19.53 5.33 -11.42
C ARG A 78 18.30 4.75 -10.72
N TYR A 79 18.40 3.57 -10.13
CA TYR A 79 17.32 2.96 -9.33
C TYR A 79 17.40 3.36 -7.85
N LYS A 80 18.62 3.45 -7.33
CA LYS A 80 18.89 3.73 -5.91
C LYS A 80 18.40 5.10 -5.47
N ILE A 81 18.72 6.15 -6.22
CA ILE A 81 18.40 7.54 -5.85
C ILE A 81 16.89 7.77 -5.79
N PRO A 82 16.08 7.41 -6.81
CA PRO A 82 14.64 7.57 -6.74
C PRO A 82 14.02 6.73 -5.63
N LEU A 83 14.52 5.51 -5.39
CA LEU A 83 14.01 4.67 -4.31
C LEU A 83 14.27 5.31 -2.93
N MET A 84 15.47 5.84 -2.69
CA MET A 84 15.78 6.57 -1.45
C MET A 84 14.86 7.79 -1.27
N GLN A 85 14.55 8.52 -2.34
CA GLN A 85 13.61 9.65 -2.31
C GLN A 85 12.17 9.18 -1.99
N GLN A 86 11.72 8.09 -2.59
CA GLN A 86 10.40 7.50 -2.35
C GLN A 86 10.26 7.03 -0.91
N ILE A 87 11.22 6.27 -0.39
CA ILE A 87 11.18 5.80 1.00
C ILE A 87 11.30 6.99 1.96
N GLY A 88 12.16 7.97 1.65
CA GLY A 88 12.30 9.19 2.46
C GLY A 88 11.02 10.03 2.50
N PHE A 89 10.22 10.00 1.44
CA PHE A 89 8.88 10.59 1.45
C PHE A 89 7.91 9.78 2.31
N LEU A 90 7.88 8.45 2.14
CA LEU A 90 7.00 7.55 2.88
C LEU A 90 7.30 7.51 4.38
N SER A 91 8.57 7.71 4.78
CA SER A 91 8.95 7.69 6.19
C SER A 91 8.27 8.78 7.02
N LYS A 92 7.74 9.83 6.38
CA LYS A 92 6.90 10.86 7.02
C LYS A 92 5.64 10.27 7.67
N ILE A 93 5.15 9.14 7.16
CA ILE A 93 4.00 8.42 7.75
C ILE A 93 4.35 7.90 9.15
N HIS A 94 5.60 7.52 9.42
CA HIS A 94 6.00 7.00 10.74
C HIS A 94 5.84 8.02 11.87
N ASN A 95 5.88 9.32 11.54
CA ASN A 95 5.70 10.40 12.51
C ASN A 95 4.22 10.76 12.75
N LEU A 96 3.30 10.18 11.97
CA LEU A 96 1.87 10.39 12.17
C LEU A 96 1.36 9.52 13.31
N LYS A 97 0.58 10.10 14.22
CA LYS A 97 -0.06 9.34 15.29
C LYS A 97 -1.06 8.34 14.68
N PRO A 98 -1.01 7.05 15.08
CA PRO A 98 -1.91 6.02 14.56
C PRO A 98 -3.41 6.32 14.75
N GLU A 99 -3.75 7.17 15.72
CA GLU A 99 -5.12 7.61 16.00
C GLU A 99 -5.79 8.34 14.81
N ILE A 100 -5.01 8.83 13.84
CA ILE A 100 -5.49 9.46 12.59
C ILE A 100 -5.97 8.39 11.60
N PHE A 101 -5.46 7.17 11.74
CA PHE A 101 -5.77 6.03 10.89
C PHE A 101 -6.43 4.96 11.75
N SER A 102 -7.71 5.15 12.09
CA SER A 102 -8.58 4.04 12.51
C SER A 102 -8.86 3.06 11.36
N TYR A 103 -7.92 2.90 10.43
CA TYR A 103 -7.88 1.81 9.46
C TYR A 103 -7.22 0.62 10.13
N ASN A 104 -7.96 0.04 11.05
CA ASN A 104 -7.64 -1.28 11.55
C ASN A 104 -7.98 -2.25 10.41
N TYR A 105 -6.98 -2.73 9.67
CA TYR A 105 -7.15 -3.80 8.67
C TYR A 105 -7.83 -5.05 9.27
N ASN A 106 -7.79 -5.19 10.61
CA ASN A 106 -8.46 -6.24 11.36
C ASN A 106 -9.79 -5.81 11.99
N GLN A 107 -10.25 -4.58 11.79
CA GLN A 107 -11.67 -4.28 11.89
C GLN A 107 -12.23 -4.43 10.48
N PRO A 108 -12.78 -5.61 10.12
CA PRO A 108 -13.73 -5.60 9.03
C PRO A 108 -14.70 -4.45 9.33
N ASN A 109 -14.98 -3.62 8.32
CA ASN A 109 -16.13 -2.73 8.35
C ASN A 109 -17.21 -3.39 9.19
N HIS A 110 -17.65 -2.72 10.25
CA HIS A 110 -18.54 -3.24 11.29
C HIS A 110 -19.95 -3.56 10.73
N TYR A 111 -20.06 -4.19 9.56
CA TYR A 111 -21.24 -4.75 8.92
C TYR A 111 -20.86 -5.86 7.90
N THR A 112 -19.73 -6.55 8.03
CA THR A 112 -19.55 -7.79 7.28
C THR A 112 -20.43 -8.88 7.89
N LYS A 113 -21.43 -9.33 7.13
CA LYS A 113 -22.30 -10.45 7.56
C LYS A 113 -21.42 -11.69 7.73
N GLY A 114 -21.26 -12.13 8.98
CA GLY A 114 -20.58 -13.40 9.28
C GLY A 114 -21.24 -14.55 8.51
N LEU A 115 -20.41 -15.42 7.93
CA LEU A 115 -20.88 -16.56 7.15
C LEU A 115 -21.50 -17.60 8.11
N LYS A 116 -22.81 -17.84 8.02
CA LYS A 116 -23.49 -18.83 8.87
C LYS A 116 -23.35 -20.22 8.27
N LEU A 117 -23.41 -21.27 9.12
CA LEU A 117 -23.34 -22.66 8.68
C LEU A 117 -24.36 -22.98 7.56
N ASN A 118 -25.59 -22.49 7.68
CA ASN A 118 -26.62 -22.68 6.66
C ASN A 118 -26.28 -21.97 5.34
N ASP A 119 -25.63 -20.80 5.39
CA ASP A 119 -25.17 -20.10 4.19
C ASP A 119 -24.07 -20.92 3.49
N ILE A 120 -23.17 -21.55 4.26
CA ILE A 120 -22.12 -22.44 3.75
C ILE A 120 -22.74 -23.66 3.05
N LEU A 121 -23.62 -24.38 3.75
CA LEU A 121 -24.26 -25.59 3.19
C LEU A 121 -25.08 -25.28 1.94
N THR A 122 -25.74 -24.12 1.92
CA THR A 122 -26.50 -23.67 0.74
C THR A 122 -25.56 -23.37 -0.42
N LYS A 123 -24.45 -22.66 -0.19
CA LYS A 123 -23.45 -22.36 -1.23
C LYS A 123 -22.78 -23.61 -1.79
N ILE A 124 -22.46 -24.60 -0.95
CA ILE A 124 -21.89 -25.88 -1.41
C ILE A 124 -22.89 -26.60 -2.32
N LYS A 125 -24.17 -26.67 -1.92
CA LYS A 125 -25.22 -27.32 -2.73
C LYS A 125 -25.47 -26.62 -4.06
N GLN A 126 -25.26 -25.31 -4.11
CA GLN A 126 -25.45 -24.49 -5.31
C GLN A 126 -24.19 -24.36 -6.17
N GLN A 127 -23.07 -24.96 -5.75
CA GLN A 127 -21.83 -24.90 -6.51
C GLN A 127 -21.95 -25.80 -7.73
N THR A 128 -21.94 -25.18 -8.90
CA THR A 128 -21.96 -25.84 -10.21
C THR A 128 -20.82 -25.29 -11.06
N GLN A 129 -20.31 -26.09 -11.99
CA GLN A 129 -19.31 -25.62 -12.97
C GLN A 129 -19.89 -24.45 -13.78
N ASP A 130 -19.16 -23.34 -13.81
CA ASP A 130 -19.51 -22.15 -14.58
C ASP A 130 -18.56 -22.00 -15.79
N LEU A 131 -19.06 -22.36 -16.97
CA LEU A 131 -18.30 -22.29 -18.22
C LEU A 131 -17.86 -20.85 -18.55
N SER A 132 -18.60 -19.82 -18.11
CA SER A 132 -18.22 -18.43 -18.34
C SER A 132 -16.97 -18.02 -17.56
N LYS A 133 -16.62 -18.77 -16.50
CA LYS A 133 -15.39 -18.60 -15.72
C LYS A 133 -14.23 -19.47 -16.21
N GLY A 134 -14.42 -20.23 -17.29
CA GLY A 134 -13.42 -21.17 -17.78
C GLY A 134 -13.26 -22.42 -16.90
N GLU A 135 -14.30 -22.79 -16.14
CA GLU A 135 -14.31 -24.02 -15.32
C GLU A 135 -14.54 -25.31 -16.16
N SER A 136 -14.26 -25.25 -17.46
CA SER A 136 -14.30 -26.39 -18.39
C SER A 136 -13.13 -27.35 -18.14
N GLU A 137 -13.34 -28.64 -18.39
CA GLU A 137 -12.31 -29.67 -18.29
C GLU A 137 -11.36 -29.70 -19.51
N SER A 138 -11.63 -28.92 -20.56
CA SER A 138 -10.83 -28.89 -21.79
C SER A 138 -9.46 -28.23 -21.56
N LYS A 139 -8.47 -29.04 -21.18
CA LYS A 139 -7.06 -28.62 -20.99
C LYS A 139 -6.43 -27.93 -22.22
N ALA A 140 -6.98 -28.14 -23.41
CA ALA A 140 -6.47 -27.58 -24.65
C ALA A 140 -6.65 -26.06 -24.74
N GLU A 141 -7.75 -25.51 -24.22
CA GLU A 141 -8.05 -24.06 -24.26
C GLU A 141 -7.13 -23.26 -23.31
N LEU A 142 -6.65 -23.88 -22.22
CA LEU A 142 -5.78 -23.22 -21.23
C LEU A 142 -4.42 -22.81 -21.80
N LEU A 143 -3.99 -23.43 -22.90
CA LEU A 143 -2.64 -23.26 -23.46
C LEU A 143 -2.61 -22.39 -24.71
N GLU A 144 -3.76 -21.98 -25.24
CA GLU A 144 -3.83 -21.20 -26.49
C GLU A 144 -3.14 -19.84 -26.40
N LEU A 145 -3.18 -19.22 -25.22
CA LEU A 145 -2.58 -17.91 -24.98
C LEU A 145 -1.08 -17.97 -24.64
N ALA A 146 -0.51 -19.16 -24.46
CA ALA A 146 0.88 -19.28 -24.09
C ALA A 146 1.80 -19.13 -25.30
N THR A 147 2.84 -18.31 -25.14
CA THR A 147 3.90 -18.11 -26.14
C THR A 147 4.70 -19.38 -26.41
N TYR A 148 4.87 -20.26 -25.41
CA TYR A 148 5.63 -21.50 -25.53
C TYR A 148 4.92 -22.67 -24.84
N THR A 149 4.57 -23.69 -25.62
CA THR A 149 3.93 -24.91 -25.13
C THR A 149 4.57 -26.14 -25.76
N LYS A 150 4.63 -27.25 -25.02
CA LYS A 150 5.06 -28.56 -25.54
C LYS A 150 4.28 -29.67 -24.87
N ASN A 151 3.71 -30.57 -25.66
CA ASN A 151 2.95 -31.73 -25.19
C ASN A 151 1.91 -31.36 -24.12
N ASN A 152 1.14 -30.29 -24.33
CA ASN A 152 0.14 -29.79 -23.38
C ASN A 152 0.70 -29.30 -22.02
N HIS A 153 1.91 -28.74 -22.03
CA HIS A 153 2.53 -28.09 -20.87
C HIS A 153 3.08 -26.72 -21.25
N TYR A 154 3.06 -25.76 -20.32
CA TYR A 154 3.80 -24.50 -20.45
C TYR A 154 5.30 -24.78 -20.40
N ILE A 155 6.07 -24.14 -21.27
CA ILE A 155 7.53 -24.24 -21.25
C ILE A 155 8.11 -23.00 -20.59
N VAL A 156 8.89 -23.21 -19.54
CA VAL A 156 9.74 -22.18 -18.93
C VAL A 156 11.18 -22.52 -19.27
N LYS A 157 11.89 -21.59 -19.92
CA LYS A 157 13.32 -21.76 -20.21
C LYS A 157 14.11 -21.74 -18.91
N GLU A 158 15.07 -22.66 -18.79
CA GLU A 158 15.83 -22.95 -17.56
C GLU A 158 16.48 -21.71 -16.90
N GLY A 159 16.81 -20.67 -17.68
CA GLY A 159 17.35 -19.41 -17.17
C GLY A 159 16.44 -18.59 -16.25
N LEU A 160 15.14 -18.91 -16.17
CA LEU A 160 14.18 -18.28 -15.24
C LEU A 160 14.09 -19.01 -13.89
N LEU A 161 14.59 -20.25 -13.78
CA LEU A 161 14.40 -21.12 -12.61
C LEU A 161 15.69 -21.39 -11.82
N LYS A 162 16.86 -20.92 -12.28
CA LYS A 162 18.13 -21.13 -11.59
C LYS A 162 18.57 -19.93 -10.77
N ASN A 163 18.41 -20.07 -9.45
CA ASN A 163 19.37 -19.65 -8.43
C ASN A 163 18.96 -20.33 -7.11
N LYS A 164 19.46 -21.55 -6.89
CA LYS A 164 19.71 -22.08 -5.55
C LYS A 164 21.21 -21.96 -5.30
#